data_AF-A0A7C3GD20-F1
#
_entry.id   AF-A0A7C3GD20-F1
#
_cell.length_a   1.000
_cell.length_b   1.000
_cell.length_c   1.000
_cell.angle_alpha   90.00
_cell.angle_beta   90.00
_cell.angle_gamma   90.00
#
_symmetry.space_group_name_H-M   'P 1'
#
loop_
_entity.id
_entity.type
_entity.pdbx_description
1 polymer ?
#
loop_
_entity_poly.entity_id
_entity_poly.type
_entity_poly.pdbx_seq_one_letter_code
_entity_poly.pdbx_strand_id
1 'polypeptide(L)'
;MSTIQKFKEFFLKITQKIISIIEDTPTNIYFWIISFFSIIIIRMLVEISLFNLNIKVNSFLFYEFSHTFLFFLFSFLIFLWLIMFFLKITISKASNLLTFGFILIITPPIVDFVISGGNGYWSFYKFDGIFGLIKRFFTFFGDTPQIGITYGVRIEVALILILLFGLAYIKTKSKLKAIITLITSYCVFFILGTFPSYITILSESFQKKIWQITDLDVARMFLSPINIFSQEVFNIKSALNIKMSLIYSLLVD
;
A
#
# COMPACT_ATOMS: atom_id res chain seq x y z
N MET A 1 3.18 18.23 39.62
CA MET A 1 3.19 17.65 38.27
C MET A 1 4.22 16.53 38.22
N SER A 2 3.79 15.28 38.01
CA SER A 2 4.69 14.11 38.12
C SER A 2 5.74 14.09 37.00
N THR A 3 6.91 13.48 37.25
CA THR A 3 7.99 13.31 36.25
C THR A 3 7.50 12.71 34.94
N ILE A 4 6.53 11.79 35.02
CA ILE A 4 5.86 11.16 33.87
C ILE A 4 5.08 12.18 33.03
N GLN A 5 4.41 13.15 33.66
CA GLN A 5 3.63 14.15 32.95
C GLN A 5 4.52 15.14 32.20
N LYS A 6 5.63 15.56 32.80
CA LYS A 6 6.65 16.39 32.12
C LYS A 6 7.25 15.68 30.91
N PHE A 7 7.54 14.38 31.05
CA PHE A 7 8.07 13.57 29.94
C PHE A 7 7.08 13.45 28.78
N LYS A 8 5.79 13.20 29.08
CA LYS A 8 4.72 13.14 28.06
C LYS A 8 4.58 14.45 27.29
N GLU A 9 4.60 15.58 27.99
CA GLU A 9 4.51 16.90 27.35
C GLU A 9 5.74 17.23 26.49
N PHE A 10 6.93 16.87 26.97
CA PHE A 10 8.16 17.04 26.21
C PHE A 10 8.12 16.25 24.90
N PHE A 11 7.75 14.96 24.96
CA PHE A 11 7.64 14.13 23.77
C PHE A 11 6.60 14.68 22.79
N LEU A 12 5.42 15.08 23.28
CA LEU A 12 4.37 15.66 22.45
C LEU A 12 4.83 16.93 21.73
N LYS A 13 5.56 17.81 22.42
CA LYS A 13 6.11 19.04 21.83
C LYS A 13 7.12 18.73 20.73
N ILE A 14 7.99 17.74 20.93
CA ILE A 14 8.95 17.30 19.90
C ILE A 14 8.21 16.75 18.69
N THR A 15 7.26 15.84 18.88
CA THR A 15 6.51 15.25 17.77
C THR A 15 5.75 16.32 16.98
N GLN A 16 5.13 17.27 17.67
CA GLN A 16 4.46 18.40 17.01
C GLN A 16 5.42 19.25 16.19
N LYS A 17 6.62 19.53 16.72
CA LYS A 17 7.66 20.28 16.03
C LYS A 17 8.14 19.56 14.77
N ILE A 18 8.37 18.25 14.84
CA ILE A 18 8.77 17.44 13.68
C ILE A 18 7.67 17.49 12.61
N ILE A 19 6.41 17.29 13.00
CA ILE A 19 5.26 17.35 12.08
C ILE A 19 5.17 18.72 11.40
N SER A 20 5.32 19.82 12.15
CA SER A 20 5.28 21.16 11.54
C SER A 20 6.43 21.40 10.56
N ILE A 21 7.64 20.90 10.85
CA ILE A 21 8.78 21.02 9.93
C ILE A 21 8.47 20.32 8.60
N ILE A 22 7.90 19.11 8.65
CA ILE A 22 7.54 18.35 7.45
C ILE A 22 6.44 19.09 6.68
N GLU A 23 5.38 19.52 7.35
CA GLU A 23 4.26 20.22 6.72
C GLU A 23 4.66 21.53 6.03
N ASP A 24 5.51 22.32 6.68
CA ASP A 24 5.90 23.65 6.21
C ASP A 24 7.13 23.61 5.27
N THR A 25 7.58 22.42 4.88
CA THR A 25 8.63 22.28 3.86
C THR A 25 8.12 22.86 2.52
N PRO A 26 8.86 23.78 1.87
CA PRO A 26 8.44 24.37 0.61
C PRO A 26 8.44 23.29 -0.48
N THR A 27 7.26 23.00 -1.02
CA THR A 27 7.10 21.98 -2.06
C THR A 27 6.34 22.53 -3.24
N ASN A 28 6.92 22.36 -4.44
CA ASN A 28 6.20 22.51 -5.69
C ASN A 28 5.92 21.14 -6.29
N ILE A 29 5.11 21.12 -7.35
CA ILE A 29 4.72 19.87 -8.02
C ILE A 29 5.93 19.09 -8.55
N TYR A 30 6.97 19.77 -9.04
CA TYR A 30 8.17 19.11 -9.55
C TYR A 30 8.96 18.39 -8.45
N PHE A 31 9.18 19.04 -7.32
CA PHE A 31 9.82 18.41 -6.15
C PHE A 31 9.00 17.22 -5.65
N TRP A 32 7.68 17.34 -5.65
CA TRP A 32 6.80 16.23 -5.26
C TRP A 32 6.94 15.05 -6.22
N ILE A 33 6.85 15.28 -7.54
CA ILE A 33 7.01 14.25 -8.58
C ILE A 33 8.38 13.57 -8.41
N ILE A 34 9.47 14.34 -8.35
CA ILE A 34 10.83 13.80 -8.23
C ILE A 34 10.99 12.97 -6.95
N SER A 35 10.47 13.46 -5.82
CA SER A 35 10.54 12.74 -4.54
C SER A 35 9.75 11.44 -4.60
N PHE A 36 8.52 11.48 -5.10
CA PHE A 36 7.67 10.31 -5.25
C PHE A 36 8.33 9.25 -6.16
N PHE A 37 8.79 9.65 -7.35
CA PHE A 37 9.51 8.76 -8.26
C PHE A 37 10.77 8.18 -7.64
N SER A 38 11.55 9.00 -6.91
CA SER A 38 12.77 8.55 -6.25
C SER A 38 12.48 7.48 -5.20
N ILE A 39 11.43 7.64 -4.40
CA ILE A 39 11.02 6.64 -3.40
C ILE A 39 10.65 5.31 -4.07
N ILE A 40 9.88 5.34 -5.17
CA ILE A 40 9.51 4.12 -5.90
C ILE A 40 10.77 3.44 -6.49
N ILE A 41 11.66 4.21 -7.12
CA ILE A 41 12.90 3.67 -7.70
C ILE A 41 13.77 3.07 -6.61
N ILE A 42 13.96 3.75 -5.48
CA ILE A 42 14.74 3.23 -4.35
C ILE A 42 14.13 1.94 -3.82
N ARG A 43 12.80 1.88 -3.63
CA ARG A 43 12.11 0.65 -3.22
C ARG A 43 12.45 -0.51 -4.16
N MET A 44 12.37 -0.28 -5.47
CA MET A 44 12.67 -1.31 -6.48
C MET A 44 14.14 -1.71 -6.49
N LEU A 45 15.06 -0.76 -6.37
CA LEU A 45 16.49 -1.05 -6.28
C LEU A 45 16.83 -1.88 -5.04
N VAL A 46 16.20 -1.59 -3.90
CA VAL A 46 16.34 -2.40 -2.67
C VAL A 46 15.82 -3.82 -2.90
N GLU A 47 14.65 -3.99 -3.51
CA GLU A 47 14.08 -5.31 -3.82
C GLU A 47 14.96 -6.12 -4.78
N ILE A 48 15.47 -5.50 -5.84
CA ILE A 48 16.42 -6.12 -6.78
C ILE A 48 17.69 -6.56 -6.06
N SER A 49 18.26 -5.67 -5.23
CA SER A 49 19.54 -5.91 -4.56
C SER A 49 19.45 -7.03 -3.53
N LEU A 50 18.34 -7.10 -2.79
CA LEU A 50 18.13 -8.09 -1.75
C LEU A 50 17.82 -9.49 -2.32
N PHE A 51 17.02 -9.58 -3.38
CA PHE A 51 16.54 -10.88 -3.90
C PHE A 51 17.27 -11.36 -5.16
N ASN A 52 18.34 -10.65 -5.57
CA ASN A 52 19.15 -10.97 -6.74
C ASN A 52 18.31 -11.29 -7.98
N LEU A 53 17.29 -10.46 -8.24
CA LEU A 53 16.33 -10.72 -9.31
C LEU A 53 17.01 -10.55 -10.67
N ASN A 54 16.94 -11.60 -11.51
CA ASN A 54 17.43 -11.53 -12.89
C ASN A 54 16.51 -10.62 -13.72
N ILE A 55 16.91 -9.35 -13.88
CA ILE A 55 16.14 -8.35 -14.61
C ILE A 55 16.25 -8.60 -16.12
N LYS A 56 15.17 -9.08 -16.74
CA LYS A 56 14.93 -8.84 -18.17
C LYS A 56 14.37 -7.42 -18.31
N VAL A 57 15.21 -6.49 -18.77
CA VAL A 57 14.98 -5.03 -18.75
C VAL A 57 13.60 -4.64 -19.31
N ASN A 58 13.21 -5.19 -20.46
CA ASN A 58 11.94 -4.82 -21.12
C ASN A 58 10.70 -5.28 -20.33
N SER A 59 10.69 -6.53 -19.83
CA SER A 59 9.57 -7.03 -19.05
C SER A 59 9.48 -6.41 -17.66
N PHE A 60 10.63 -6.07 -17.08
CA PHE A 60 10.69 -5.47 -15.75
C PHE A 60 10.20 -4.01 -15.76
N LEU A 61 10.73 -3.18 -16.68
CA LEU A 61 10.36 -1.78 -16.75
C LEU A 61 8.91 -1.57 -17.20
N PHE A 62 8.37 -2.40 -18.09
CA PHE A 62 7.02 -2.17 -18.56
C PHE A 62 5.96 -2.75 -17.62
N TYR A 63 6.20 -3.94 -17.03
CA TYR A 63 5.18 -4.63 -16.24
C TYR A 63 5.33 -4.38 -14.74
N GLU A 64 6.50 -4.64 -14.17
CA GLU A 64 6.71 -4.53 -12.71
C GLU A 64 6.73 -3.07 -12.26
N PHE A 65 7.45 -2.20 -12.98
CA PHE A 65 7.54 -0.79 -12.63
C PHE A 65 6.20 -0.08 -12.80
N SER A 66 5.51 -0.24 -13.94
CA SER A 66 4.22 0.44 -14.17
C SER A 66 3.18 0.02 -13.14
N HIS A 67 3.09 -1.28 -12.82
CA HIS A 67 2.19 -1.78 -11.79
C HIS A 67 2.52 -1.17 -10.42
N THR A 68 3.78 -1.23 -10.02
CA THR A 68 4.25 -0.70 -8.73
C THR A 68 3.96 0.80 -8.63
N PHE A 69 4.32 1.55 -9.67
CA PHE A 69 4.13 2.99 -9.75
C PHE A 69 2.65 3.36 -9.66
N LEU A 70 1.79 2.76 -10.49
CA LEU A 70 0.36 3.06 -10.54
C LEU A 70 -0.34 2.65 -9.23
N PHE A 71 0.01 1.50 -8.66
CA PHE A 71 -0.51 1.09 -7.35
C PHE A 71 -0.19 2.12 -6.26
N PHE A 72 1.07 2.54 -6.16
CA PHE A 72 1.47 3.51 -5.15
C PHE A 72 0.92 4.90 -5.43
N LEU A 73 0.77 5.29 -6.70
CA LEU A 73 0.15 6.57 -7.07
C LEU A 73 -1.32 6.59 -6.67
N PHE A 74 -2.06 5.53 -7.00
CA PHE A 74 -3.45 5.39 -6.60
C PHE A 74 -3.62 5.37 -5.07
N SER A 75 -2.77 4.62 -4.36
CA SER A 75 -2.72 4.63 -2.89
C SER A 75 -2.44 6.03 -2.35
N PHE A 76 -1.45 6.73 -2.92
CA PHE A 76 -1.09 8.10 -2.53
C PHE A 76 -2.29 9.03 -2.64
N LEU A 77 -3.01 9.00 -3.76
CA LEU A 77 -4.18 9.86 -4.00
C LEU A 77 -5.31 9.59 -3.00
N ILE A 78 -5.61 8.32 -2.70
CA ILE A 78 -6.62 7.95 -1.70
C ILE A 78 -6.21 8.48 -0.32
N PHE A 79 -4.97 8.25 0.09
CA PHE A 79 -4.50 8.70 1.40
C PHE A 79 -4.35 10.23 1.49
N LEU A 80 -4.05 10.91 0.38
CA LEU A 80 -4.05 12.37 0.29
C LEU A 80 -5.42 12.93 0.61
N TRP A 81 -6.45 12.38 -0.05
CA TRP A 81 -7.82 12.75 0.23
C TRP A 81 -8.22 12.44 1.68
N LEU A 82 -7.90 11.26 2.20
CA LEU A 82 -8.21 10.87 3.59
C LEU A 82 -7.57 11.81 4.61
N ILE A 83 -6.28 12.13 4.45
CA ILE A 83 -5.55 13.01 5.37
C ILE A 83 -6.10 14.42 5.31
N MET A 84 -6.37 14.95 4.11
CA MET A 84 -7.01 16.27 3.96
C MET A 84 -8.37 16.30 4.65
N PHE A 85 -9.19 15.25 4.45
CA PHE A 85 -10.54 15.15 5.01
C PHE A 85 -10.52 15.11 6.54
N PHE A 86 -9.74 14.21 7.15
CA PHE A 86 -9.74 14.01 8.59
C PHE A 86 -8.96 15.09 9.36
N LEU A 87 -7.86 15.58 8.80
CA LEU A 87 -6.99 16.56 9.47
C LEU A 87 -7.35 18.01 9.14
N LYS A 88 -8.15 18.24 8.08
CA LYS A 88 -8.53 19.58 7.59
C LYS A 88 -7.31 20.46 7.30
N ILE A 89 -6.28 19.88 6.70
CA ILE A 89 -5.06 20.59 6.27
C ILE A 89 -5.07 20.80 4.76
N THR A 90 -4.24 21.74 4.28
CA THR A 90 -4.11 22.04 2.85
C THR A 90 -3.47 20.87 2.10
N ILE A 91 -3.73 20.79 0.79
CA ILE A 91 -3.17 19.75 -0.08
C ILE A 91 -1.64 19.69 -0.01
N SER A 92 -0.96 20.84 0.04
CA SER A 92 0.50 20.91 0.15
C SER A 92 1.02 20.30 1.46
N LYS A 93 0.37 20.59 2.60
CA LYS A 93 0.76 20.01 3.88
C LYS A 93 0.52 18.50 3.91
N ALA A 94 -0.62 18.06 3.38
CA ALA A 94 -0.96 16.65 3.29
C ALA A 94 -0.01 15.89 2.35
N SER A 95 0.35 16.47 1.20
CA SER A 95 1.31 15.87 0.27
C SER A 95 2.69 15.71 0.90
N ASN A 96 3.16 16.70 1.68
CA ASN A 96 4.46 16.63 2.34
C ASN A 96 4.52 15.53 3.39
N LEU A 97 3.48 15.45 4.22
CA LEU A 97 3.34 14.39 5.20
C LEU A 97 3.31 13.02 4.55
N LEU A 98 2.58 12.88 3.45
CA LEU A 98 2.50 11.61 2.72
C LEU A 98 3.79 11.25 2.04
N THR A 99 4.43 12.17 1.32
CA THR A 99 5.72 11.90 0.68
C THR A 99 6.76 11.46 1.71
N PHE A 100 6.78 12.08 2.89
CA PHE A 100 7.63 11.64 3.99
C PHE A 100 7.22 10.25 4.51
N GLY A 101 5.93 10.01 4.72
CA GLY A 101 5.41 8.71 5.16
C GLY A 101 5.66 7.58 4.16
N PHE A 102 5.64 7.88 2.86
CA PHE A 102 5.89 6.93 1.78
C PHE A 102 7.32 6.39 1.77
N ILE A 103 8.27 6.99 2.50
CA ILE A 103 9.59 6.36 2.72
C ILE A 103 9.44 4.97 3.34
N LEU A 104 8.37 4.72 4.11
CA LEU A 104 8.10 3.43 4.73
C LEU A 104 7.84 2.30 3.73
N ILE A 105 7.49 2.59 2.46
CA ILE A 105 7.26 1.55 1.45
C ILE A 105 8.55 0.79 1.07
N ILE A 106 9.71 1.30 1.48
CA ILE A 106 11.01 0.64 1.32
C ILE A 106 11.18 -0.48 2.36
N THR A 107 10.42 -0.44 3.46
CA THR A 107 10.56 -1.38 4.58
C THR A 107 10.14 -2.82 4.27
N PRO A 108 9.06 -3.13 3.51
CA PRO A 108 8.64 -4.49 3.27
C PRO A 108 9.72 -5.42 2.69
N PRO A 109 10.43 -5.09 1.60
CA PRO A 109 11.45 -5.99 1.06
C PRO A 109 12.60 -6.25 2.05
N ILE A 110 12.97 -5.26 2.87
CA ILE A 110 14.00 -5.42 3.91
C ILE A 110 13.53 -6.39 4.99
N VAL A 111 12.32 -6.18 5.51
CA VAL A 111 11.75 -7.02 6.56
C VAL A 111 11.54 -8.45 6.06
N ASP A 112 11.00 -8.62 4.85
CA ASP A 112 10.81 -9.93 4.26
C ASP A 112 12.15 -10.64 4.03
N PHE A 113 13.19 -9.94 3.58
CA PHE A 113 14.53 -10.52 3.42
C PHE A 113 15.08 -11.04 4.75
N VAL A 114 15.00 -10.23 5.81
CA VAL A 114 15.49 -10.60 7.15
C VAL A 114 14.72 -11.81 7.71
N ILE A 115 13.39 -11.81 7.62
CA ILE A 115 12.55 -12.86 8.20
C ILE A 115 12.65 -14.18 7.40
N SER A 116 12.75 -14.10 6.07
CA SER A 116 12.87 -15.27 5.20
C SER A 116 14.27 -15.90 5.16
N GLY A 117 15.25 -15.29 5.86
CA GLY A 117 16.65 -15.72 5.80
C GLY A 117 17.28 -15.55 4.42
N GLY A 118 16.84 -14.54 3.66
CA GLY A 118 17.34 -14.23 2.32
C GLY A 118 16.60 -14.87 1.15
N ASN A 119 15.63 -15.76 1.40
CA ASN A 119 14.85 -16.41 0.34
C ASN A 119 13.77 -15.51 -0.28
N GLY A 120 13.35 -14.48 0.47
CA GLY A 120 12.22 -13.63 0.14
C GLY A 120 10.87 -14.32 0.33
N TYR A 121 9.84 -13.50 0.25
CA TYR A 121 8.45 -13.94 0.20
C TYR A 121 7.80 -13.43 -1.07
N TRP A 122 6.84 -14.18 -1.57
CA TRP A 122 6.12 -13.76 -2.76
C TRP A 122 5.04 -12.76 -2.39
N SER A 123 5.41 -11.47 -2.43
CA SER A 123 4.53 -10.35 -2.08
C SER A 123 3.66 -9.94 -3.27
N PHE A 124 2.35 -10.08 -3.12
CA PHE A 124 1.32 -9.65 -4.07
C PHE A 124 -0.03 -9.49 -3.35
N TYR A 125 -1.11 -9.31 -4.11
CA TYR A 125 -2.46 -9.20 -3.54
C TYR A 125 -2.92 -10.47 -2.84
N LYS A 126 -3.83 -10.33 -1.88
CA LYS A 126 -4.52 -11.49 -1.30
C LYS A 126 -5.80 -11.79 -2.07
N PHE A 127 -5.92 -13.02 -2.53
CA PHE A 127 -7.09 -13.53 -3.25
C PHE A 127 -8.01 -14.29 -2.31
N ASP A 128 -9.30 -13.94 -2.33
CA ASP A 128 -10.33 -14.69 -1.62
C ASP A 128 -11.74 -14.37 -2.14
N GLY A 129 -12.69 -15.24 -1.81
CA GLY A 129 -14.12 -14.95 -1.94
C GLY A 129 -14.64 -14.05 -0.81
N ILE A 130 -15.89 -13.58 -0.90
CA ILE A 130 -16.44 -12.59 0.04
C ILE A 130 -16.34 -13.01 1.52
N PHE A 131 -16.62 -14.29 1.84
CA PHE A 131 -16.54 -14.78 3.22
C PHE A 131 -15.10 -14.88 3.72
N GLY A 132 -14.17 -15.30 2.86
CA GLY A 132 -12.76 -15.33 3.18
C GLY A 132 -12.19 -13.92 3.35
N LEU A 133 -12.62 -12.95 2.55
CA LEU A 133 -12.27 -11.53 2.74
C LEU A 133 -12.74 -11.03 4.11
N ILE A 134 -13.98 -11.31 4.53
CA ILE A 134 -14.47 -10.95 5.87
C ILE A 134 -13.57 -11.57 6.96
N LYS A 135 -13.26 -12.88 6.86
CA LYS A 135 -12.37 -13.55 7.80
C LYS A 135 -10.99 -12.90 7.84
N ARG A 136 -10.43 -12.56 6.68
CA ARG A 136 -9.10 -11.92 6.55
C ARG A 136 -9.07 -10.49 7.06
N PHE A 137 -10.17 -9.76 6.96
CA PHE A 137 -10.32 -8.44 7.56
C PHE A 137 -10.16 -8.50 9.09
N PHE A 138 -10.79 -9.47 9.75
CA PHE A 138 -10.67 -9.61 11.20
C PHE A 138 -9.39 -10.32 11.67
N THR A 139 -8.61 -10.90 10.75
CA THR A 139 -7.36 -11.62 11.07
C THR A 139 -6.12 -10.91 10.51
N PHE A 140 -6.22 -9.61 10.24
CA PHE A 140 -5.11 -8.79 9.72
C PHE A 140 -4.40 -9.46 8.54
N PHE A 141 -5.18 -9.74 7.49
CA PHE A 141 -4.80 -10.40 6.23
C PHE A 141 -4.63 -11.93 6.28
N GLY A 142 -4.99 -12.58 7.40
CA GLY A 142 -5.09 -14.03 7.51
C GLY A 142 -3.82 -14.74 7.97
N ASP A 143 -3.76 -16.04 7.77
CA ASP A 143 -2.83 -17.01 8.39
C ASP A 143 -1.56 -17.31 7.59
N THR A 144 -1.47 -16.85 6.35
CA THR A 144 -0.37 -17.17 5.42
C THR A 144 0.42 -15.91 5.05
N PRO A 145 1.35 -15.46 5.91
CA PRO A 145 2.19 -14.28 5.71
C PRO A 145 3.43 -14.52 4.82
N GLN A 146 3.57 -15.69 4.21
CA GLN A 146 4.66 -16.00 3.27
C GLN A 146 4.26 -15.76 1.80
N ILE A 147 2.95 -15.65 1.51
CA ILE A 147 2.39 -15.55 0.16
C ILE A 147 1.24 -14.53 0.14
N GLY A 148 1.28 -13.62 -0.83
CA GLY A 148 0.34 -12.52 -0.95
C GLY A 148 0.78 -11.36 -0.04
N ILE A 149 0.05 -11.10 1.04
CA ILE A 149 0.39 -10.00 1.96
C ILE A 149 1.37 -10.51 3.02
N THR A 150 2.65 -10.19 2.79
CA THR A 150 3.80 -10.72 3.52
C THR A 150 3.99 -10.10 4.91
N TYR A 151 4.92 -10.64 5.71
CA TYR A 151 5.28 -10.06 7.01
C TYR A 151 5.71 -8.60 6.89
N GLY A 152 6.54 -8.27 5.89
CA GLY A 152 7.00 -6.92 5.62
C GLY A 152 5.85 -5.96 5.38
N VAL A 153 4.91 -6.31 4.51
CA VAL A 153 3.72 -5.49 4.22
C VAL A 153 2.82 -5.36 5.45
N ARG A 154 2.63 -6.43 6.23
CA ARG A 154 1.83 -6.38 7.47
C ARG A 154 2.44 -5.44 8.50
N ILE A 155 3.75 -5.51 8.70
CA ILE A 155 4.48 -4.63 9.62
C ILE A 155 4.40 -3.18 9.13
N GLU A 156 4.61 -2.95 7.83
CA GLU A 156 4.46 -1.63 7.22
C GLU A 156 3.06 -1.05 7.48
N VAL A 157 2.00 -1.80 7.15
CA VAL A 157 0.61 -1.36 7.36
C VAL A 157 0.36 -1.07 8.85
N ALA A 158 0.83 -1.94 9.77
CA ALA A 158 0.66 -1.70 11.21
C ALA A 158 1.37 -0.42 11.67
N LEU A 159 2.61 -0.18 11.20
CA LEU A 159 3.36 1.03 11.51
C LEU A 159 2.67 2.28 10.96
N ILE A 160 2.22 2.26 9.71
CA ILE A 160 1.51 3.39 9.10
C ILE A 160 0.20 3.68 9.86
N LEU A 161 -0.55 2.65 10.25
CA LEU A 161 -1.78 2.81 11.03
C LEU A 161 -1.52 3.47 12.40
N ILE A 162 -0.46 3.05 13.10
CA ILE A 162 -0.04 3.68 14.36
C ILE A 162 0.33 5.15 14.13
N LEU A 163 1.08 5.45 13.07
CA LEU A 163 1.48 6.81 12.72
C LEU A 163 0.29 7.69 12.35
N LEU A 164 -0.66 7.18 11.55
CA LEU A 164 -1.87 7.90 11.17
C LEU A 164 -2.79 8.16 12.37
N PHE A 165 -2.94 7.19 13.27
CA PHE A 165 -3.65 7.38 14.53
C PHE A 165 -2.98 8.48 15.37
N GLY A 166 -1.67 8.42 15.55
CA GLY A 166 -0.89 9.40 16.29
C GLY A 166 -1.01 10.80 15.68
N LEU A 167 -0.85 10.92 14.36
CA LEU A 167 -0.99 12.16 13.61
C LEU A 167 -2.39 12.76 13.77
N ALA A 168 -3.43 11.95 13.58
CA ALA A 168 -4.82 12.37 13.73
C ALA A 168 -5.13 12.82 15.16
N TYR A 169 -4.63 12.10 16.16
CA TYR A 169 -4.80 12.49 17.55
C TYR A 169 -4.07 13.80 17.87
N ILE A 170 -2.83 13.96 17.41
CA ILE A 170 -2.02 15.17 17.66
C ILE A 170 -2.67 16.40 17.04
N LYS A 171 -3.21 16.28 15.81
CA LYS A 171 -3.80 17.39 15.06
C LYS A 171 -5.20 17.74 15.49
N THR A 172 -6.04 16.74 15.74
CA THR A 172 -7.45 16.98 16.05
C THR A 172 -7.74 17.07 17.55
N LYS A 173 -6.79 16.61 18.39
CA LYS A 173 -6.95 16.44 19.85
C LYS A 173 -8.16 15.58 20.24
N SER A 174 -8.71 14.80 19.31
CA SER A 174 -9.89 13.98 19.49
C SER A 174 -9.56 12.51 19.32
N LYS A 175 -9.76 11.72 20.39
CA LYS A 175 -9.58 10.26 20.34
C LYS A 175 -10.53 9.62 19.33
N LEU A 176 -11.78 10.07 19.29
CA LEU A 176 -12.78 9.54 18.36
C LEU A 176 -12.35 9.76 16.90
N LYS A 177 -11.92 10.98 16.54
CA LYS A 177 -11.43 11.26 15.18
C LYS A 177 -10.20 10.40 14.85
N ALA A 178 -9.27 10.23 15.78
CA ALA A 178 -8.11 9.37 15.58
C ALA A 178 -8.49 7.90 15.36
N ILE A 179 -9.45 7.37 16.12
CA ILE A 179 -9.98 6.01 15.95
C ILE A 179 -10.68 5.86 14.59
N ILE A 180 -11.50 6.84 14.19
CA ILE A 180 -12.16 6.81 12.88
C ILE A 180 -11.12 6.83 11.76
N THR A 181 -10.12 7.71 11.83
CA THR A 181 -9.02 7.74 10.86
C THR A 181 -8.30 6.40 10.80
N LEU A 182 -7.97 5.80 11.94
CA LEU A 182 -7.33 4.48 12.01
C LEU A 182 -8.17 3.40 11.30
N ILE A 183 -9.47 3.31 11.64
CA ILE A 183 -10.38 2.31 11.06
C ILE A 183 -10.54 2.53 9.56
N THR A 184 -10.78 3.78 9.12
CA THR A 184 -10.93 4.10 7.70
C THR A 184 -9.65 3.81 6.91
N SER A 185 -8.49 4.18 7.45
CA SER A 185 -7.19 3.85 6.84
C SER A 185 -6.95 2.35 6.78
N TYR A 186 -7.35 1.59 7.80
CA TYR A 186 -7.27 0.13 7.78
C TYR A 186 -8.15 -0.46 6.68
N CYS A 187 -9.40 0.01 6.56
CA CYS A 187 -10.29 -0.41 5.48
C CYS A 187 -9.69 -0.13 4.10
N VAL A 188 -9.09 1.05 3.90
CA VAL A 188 -8.42 1.38 2.64
C VAL A 188 -7.24 0.45 2.36
N PHE A 189 -6.34 0.24 3.32
CA PHE A 189 -5.24 -0.72 3.14
C PHE A 189 -5.75 -2.13 2.86
N PHE A 190 -6.81 -2.54 3.54
CA PHE A 190 -7.42 -3.84 3.32
C PHE A 190 -7.95 -3.98 1.89
N ILE A 191 -8.70 -2.99 1.42
CA ILE A 191 -9.24 -2.96 0.06
C ILE A 191 -8.12 -2.96 -0.97
N LEU A 192 -7.09 -2.13 -0.79
CA LEU A 192 -5.92 -2.09 -1.69
C LEU A 192 -5.20 -3.45 -1.73
N GLY A 193 -4.98 -4.09 -0.59
CA GLY A 193 -4.29 -5.39 -0.50
C GLY A 193 -5.11 -6.56 -1.05
N THR A 194 -6.44 -6.43 -1.12
CA THR A 194 -7.36 -7.46 -1.65
C THR A 194 -8.07 -7.02 -2.93
N PHE A 195 -7.57 -5.97 -3.58
CA PHE A 195 -8.26 -5.29 -4.67
C PHE A 195 -8.71 -6.20 -5.82
N PRO A 196 -7.90 -7.15 -6.30
CA PRO A 196 -8.29 -8.09 -7.36
C PRO A 196 -9.52 -8.93 -7.00
N SER A 197 -9.70 -9.24 -5.72
CA SER A 197 -10.86 -10.01 -5.24
C SER A 197 -12.15 -9.21 -5.43
N TYR A 198 -12.16 -7.91 -5.13
CA TYR A 198 -13.33 -7.06 -5.37
C TYR A 198 -13.63 -6.90 -6.85
N ILE A 199 -12.61 -6.73 -7.69
CA ILE A 199 -12.80 -6.66 -9.14
C ILE A 199 -13.44 -7.94 -9.67
N THR A 200 -12.91 -9.10 -9.27
CA THR A 200 -13.47 -10.41 -9.65
C THR A 200 -14.89 -10.57 -9.16
N ILE A 201 -15.17 -10.20 -7.90
CA ILE A 201 -16.51 -10.29 -7.33
C ILE A 201 -17.50 -9.44 -8.14
N LEU A 202 -17.12 -8.22 -8.49
CA LEU A 202 -17.96 -7.33 -9.29
C LEU A 202 -18.17 -7.87 -10.71
N SER A 203 -17.11 -8.33 -11.38
CA SER A 203 -17.21 -8.82 -12.77
C SER A 203 -17.95 -10.15 -12.89
N GLU A 204 -17.70 -11.09 -11.98
CA GLU A 204 -18.30 -12.43 -12.01
C GLU A 204 -19.69 -12.47 -11.38
N SER A 205 -20.11 -11.44 -10.62
CA SER A 205 -21.45 -11.38 -10.01
C SER A 205 -22.59 -11.42 -11.03
N PHE A 206 -22.32 -11.07 -12.28
CA PHE A 206 -23.29 -11.17 -13.38
C PHE A 206 -23.50 -12.62 -13.86
N GLN A 207 -22.55 -13.53 -13.60
CA GLN A 207 -22.58 -14.92 -14.08
C GLN A 207 -22.77 -15.92 -12.93
N LYS A 208 -22.24 -15.60 -11.75
CA LYS A 208 -22.27 -16.44 -10.54
C LYS A 208 -22.82 -15.65 -9.38
N LYS A 209 -23.39 -16.35 -8.39
CA LYS A 209 -23.77 -15.72 -7.13
C LYS A 209 -22.52 -15.27 -6.38
N ILE A 210 -22.55 -14.08 -5.76
CA ILE A 210 -21.39 -13.46 -5.09
C ILE A 210 -20.71 -14.40 -4.07
N TRP A 211 -21.50 -15.21 -3.35
CA TRP A 211 -21.00 -16.16 -2.36
C TRP A 211 -20.39 -17.43 -2.95
N GLN A 212 -20.52 -17.67 -4.25
CA GLN A 212 -19.90 -18.80 -4.95
C GLN A 212 -18.54 -18.45 -5.56
N ILE A 213 -18.17 -17.17 -5.56
CA ILE A 213 -16.90 -16.69 -6.11
C ILE A 213 -15.80 -17.04 -5.10
N THR A 214 -14.77 -17.75 -5.56
CA THR A 214 -13.67 -18.24 -4.73
C THR A 214 -12.32 -17.58 -5.08
N ASP A 215 -11.30 -17.84 -4.25
CA ASP A 215 -9.90 -17.49 -4.53
C ASP A 215 -9.40 -18.02 -5.89
N LEU A 216 -9.86 -19.21 -6.31
CA LEU A 216 -9.53 -19.78 -7.62
C LEU A 216 -10.10 -18.97 -8.79
N ASP A 217 -11.27 -18.35 -8.63
CA ASP A 217 -11.83 -17.47 -9.66
C ASP A 217 -10.99 -16.20 -9.81
N VAL A 218 -10.56 -15.61 -8.68
CA VAL A 218 -9.66 -14.45 -8.66
C VAL A 218 -8.32 -14.82 -9.31
N ALA A 219 -7.75 -15.97 -8.92
CA ALA A 219 -6.52 -16.47 -9.51
C ALA A 219 -6.68 -16.73 -11.02
N ARG A 220 -7.79 -17.32 -11.47
CA ARG A 220 -8.05 -17.53 -12.90
C ARG A 220 -8.14 -16.21 -13.65
N MET A 221 -8.83 -15.21 -13.11
CA MET A 221 -8.97 -13.91 -13.76
C MET A 221 -7.62 -13.20 -13.89
N PHE A 222 -6.80 -13.21 -12.84
CA PHE A 222 -5.58 -12.38 -12.79
C PHE A 222 -4.28 -13.10 -13.14
N LEU A 223 -4.18 -14.39 -12.88
CA LEU A 223 -2.96 -15.19 -13.10
C LEU A 223 -2.97 -15.95 -14.44
N SER A 224 -4.11 -16.00 -15.13
CA SER A 224 -4.17 -16.60 -16.48
C SER A 224 -3.26 -15.85 -17.46
N PRO A 225 -2.57 -16.57 -18.37
CA PRO A 225 -1.78 -15.96 -19.43
C PRO A 225 -2.62 -14.97 -20.25
N ILE A 226 -1.96 -13.92 -20.72
CA ILE A 226 -2.56 -12.92 -21.61
C ILE A 226 -1.76 -12.84 -22.90
N ASN A 227 -2.48 -12.69 -24.01
CA ASN A 227 -1.88 -12.52 -25.33
C ASN A 227 -1.90 -11.04 -25.66
N ILE A 228 -0.71 -10.42 -25.67
CA ILE A 228 -0.53 -9.01 -26.03
C ILE A 228 0.27 -8.95 -27.31
N PHE A 229 -0.30 -8.34 -28.36
CA PHE A 229 0.33 -8.21 -29.68
C PHE A 229 0.93 -9.53 -30.20
N SER A 230 0.16 -10.62 -30.06
CA SER A 230 0.54 -11.99 -30.48
C SER A 230 1.70 -12.63 -29.70
N GLN A 231 2.14 -12.03 -28.59
CA GLN A 231 3.06 -12.65 -27.64
C GLN A 231 2.29 -13.17 -26.43
N GLU A 232 2.44 -14.45 -26.12
CA GLU A 232 1.86 -15.05 -24.92
C GLU A 232 2.75 -14.76 -23.71
N VAL A 233 2.20 -14.06 -22.72
CA VAL A 233 2.91 -13.81 -21.45
C VAL A 233 2.60 -14.95 -20.49
N PHE A 234 3.47 -15.95 -20.45
CA PHE A 234 3.32 -17.12 -19.56
C PHE A 234 3.69 -16.85 -18.10
N ASN A 235 4.41 -15.77 -17.81
CA ASN A 235 4.81 -15.46 -16.45
C ASN A 235 3.60 -14.94 -15.65
N ILE A 236 3.18 -15.72 -14.67
CA ILE A 236 2.04 -15.44 -13.78
C ILE A 236 2.14 -14.05 -13.13
N LYS A 237 3.33 -13.65 -12.66
CA LYS A 237 3.55 -12.35 -12.02
C LYS A 237 3.38 -11.21 -13.02
N SER A 238 3.93 -11.38 -14.23
CA SER A 238 3.77 -10.39 -15.29
C SER A 238 2.32 -10.27 -15.75
N ALA A 239 1.59 -11.38 -15.90
CA ALA A 239 0.17 -11.37 -16.25
C ALA A 239 -0.68 -10.61 -15.22
N LEU A 240 -0.45 -10.86 -13.93
CA LEU A 240 -1.06 -10.11 -12.84
C LEU A 240 -0.76 -8.61 -12.95
N ASN A 241 0.51 -8.26 -13.05
CA ASN A 241 0.96 -6.87 -13.06
C ASN A 241 0.42 -6.10 -14.26
N ILE A 242 0.33 -6.73 -15.44
CA ILE A 242 -0.28 -6.15 -16.64
C ILE A 242 -1.75 -5.82 -16.40
N LYS A 243 -2.53 -6.81 -15.96
CA LYS A 243 -3.97 -6.65 -15.73
C LYS A 243 -4.23 -5.59 -14.67
N MET A 244 -3.44 -5.59 -13.60
CA MET A 244 -3.54 -4.58 -12.55
C MET A 244 -3.11 -3.19 -13.03
N SER A 245 -2.07 -3.08 -13.85
CA SER A 245 -1.65 -1.79 -14.42
C SER A 245 -2.76 -1.17 -15.27
N LEU A 246 -3.41 -1.97 -16.11
CA LEU A 246 -4.55 -1.53 -16.92
C LEU A 246 -5.73 -1.06 -16.06
N ILE A 247 -6.02 -1.77 -14.96
CA ILE A 247 -7.07 -1.35 -14.03
C ILE A 247 -6.69 -0.04 -13.33
N TYR A 248 -5.45 0.08 -12.86
CA TYR A 248 -5.03 1.30 -12.15
C TYR A 248 -4.90 2.51 -13.07
N SER A 249 -4.49 2.35 -14.33
CA SER A 249 -4.46 3.49 -15.26
C SER A 249 -5.86 4.09 -15.42
N LEU A 250 -6.90 3.24 -15.57
CA LEU A 250 -8.29 3.69 -15.66
C LEU A 250 -8.82 4.39 -14.38
N LEU A 251 -8.17 4.18 -13.24
CA LEU A 251 -8.58 4.77 -11.95
C LEU A 251 -7.81 6.05 -11.61
N VAL A 252 -6.69 6.31 -12.30
CA VAL A 252 -5.82 7.45 -12.08
C VAL A 252 -5.99 8.52 -13.16
N ASP A 253 -6.48 8.14 -14.35
CA ASP A 253 -6.93 9.05 -15.41
C ASP A 253 -8.19 9.85 -15.01
#